data_AF-A0A176RT40-F1
#
_entry.id   AF-A0A176RT40-F1
#
_cell.length_a   1.000
_cell.length_b   1.000
_cell.length_c   1.000
_cell.angle_alpha   90.00
_cell.angle_beta   90.00
_cell.angle_gamma   90.00
#
_symmetry.space_group_name_H-M   'P 1'
#
loop_
_entity.id
_entity.type
_entity.pdbx_description
1 polymer ?
#
loop_
_entity_poly.entity_id
_entity_poly.type
_entity_poly.pdbx_seq_one_letter_code
_entity_poly.pdbx_strand_id
1 'polypeptide(L)'
;MTPVARLAPVNVGGVTVTNATLHNQDEIKRKDIRVGDTVIVRRAGDVIPEVVRVVPEKRPENTQAYLLPDKCPDCGSDVTRVKDEAVIRCTGGLFCPAQRKQALQHFASRRAMDIDGLGEKLVEQLIDNELVKNIADIYSISHEQWAGLERMGKKSAENMIKALEKSKSTTLALVPTLCVGMPVCTALRCGTQSVPECIPLPRVGTRG
;
A
#
# COMPACT_ATOMS: atom_id res chain seq x y z
N MET A 1 2.97 7.29 -3.86
CA MET A 1 3.11 6.29 -4.94
C MET A 1 4.45 5.61 -4.78
N THR A 2 4.41 4.30 -4.57
CA THR A 2 5.61 3.52 -4.28
C THR A 2 5.80 2.49 -5.40
N PRO A 3 6.89 2.56 -6.17
CA PRO A 3 7.14 1.59 -7.24
C PRO A 3 7.44 0.21 -6.66
N VAL A 4 6.81 -0.82 -7.25
CA VAL A 4 7.01 -2.22 -6.87
C VAL A 4 7.45 -3.01 -8.09
N ALA A 5 8.59 -3.68 -7.97
CA ALA A 5 9.07 -4.63 -8.96
C ALA A 5 8.22 -5.91 -8.86
N ARG A 6 7.59 -6.33 -9.96
CA ARG A 6 7.10 -7.72 -10.09
C ARG A 6 8.27 -8.55 -10.59
N LEU A 7 8.51 -9.65 -9.90
CA LEU A 7 9.64 -10.55 -10.10
C LEU A 7 9.12 -11.88 -10.63
N ALA A 8 9.97 -12.60 -11.36
CA ALA A 8 9.75 -14.01 -11.59
C ALA A 8 9.77 -14.70 -10.21
N PRO A 9 8.87 -15.66 -9.93
CA PRO A 9 8.86 -16.35 -8.65
C PRO A 9 10.25 -16.89 -8.31
N VAL A 10 10.80 -16.45 -7.18
CA VAL A 10 12.14 -16.84 -6.75
C VAL A 10 12.20 -17.11 -5.26
N ASN A 11 12.95 -18.14 -4.87
CA ASN A 11 13.11 -18.50 -3.47
C ASN A 11 14.22 -17.66 -2.82
N VAL A 12 13.88 -16.90 -1.78
CA VAL A 12 14.82 -16.11 -0.98
C VAL A 12 14.62 -16.46 0.49
N GLY A 13 15.59 -17.18 1.07
CA GLY A 13 15.53 -17.61 2.47
C GLY A 13 14.34 -18.53 2.78
N GLY A 14 14.01 -19.45 1.87
CA GLY A 14 12.95 -20.45 2.05
C GLY A 14 11.54 -19.99 1.67
N VAL A 15 11.36 -18.73 1.23
CA VAL A 15 10.06 -18.17 0.83
C VAL A 15 10.10 -17.71 -0.62
N THR A 16 9.01 -17.97 -1.35
CA THR A 16 8.86 -17.50 -2.73
C THR A 16 8.48 -16.02 -2.75
N VAL A 17 9.37 -15.20 -3.31
CA VAL A 17 9.19 -13.77 -3.53
C VAL A 17 8.76 -13.52 -4.97
N THR A 18 7.69 -12.76 -5.14
CA THR A 18 7.19 -12.29 -6.46
C THR A 18 7.15 -10.77 -6.56
N ASN A 19 7.43 -10.06 -5.46
CA ASN A 19 7.37 -8.61 -5.38
C ASN A 19 8.54 -8.09 -4.56
N ALA A 20 9.16 -6.99 -5.00
CA ALA A 20 10.16 -6.27 -4.23
C ALA A 20 9.94 -4.76 -4.34
N THR A 21 10.23 -4.03 -3.27
CA THR A 21 10.16 -2.56 -3.29
C THR A 21 11.32 -1.98 -4.11
N LEU A 22 11.01 -0.92 -4.86
CA LEU A 22 11.98 -0.08 -5.56
C LEU A 22 12.18 1.27 -4.84
N HIS A 23 11.53 1.46 -3.69
CA HIS A 23 11.54 2.66 -2.84
C HIS A 23 10.95 3.91 -3.49
N ASN A 24 11.59 4.48 -4.50
CA ASN A 24 11.16 5.72 -5.18
C ASN A 24 11.85 5.89 -6.55
N GLN A 25 11.50 6.95 -7.29
CA GLN A 25 12.07 7.22 -8.62
C GLN A 25 13.58 7.47 -8.58
N ASP A 26 14.08 8.13 -7.53
CA ASP A 26 15.51 8.46 -7.43
C ASP A 26 16.34 7.19 -7.24
N GLU A 27 15.85 6.22 -6.46
CA GLU A 27 16.47 4.91 -6.28
C GLU A 27 16.49 4.10 -7.57
N ILE A 28 15.41 4.13 -8.36
CA ILE A 28 15.33 3.51 -9.68
C ILE A 28 16.38 4.11 -10.62
N LYS A 29 16.49 5.45 -10.65
CA LYS A 29 17.50 6.16 -11.45
C LYS A 29 18.91 5.86 -10.97
N ARG A 30 19.17 5.90 -9.67
CA ARG A 30 20.48 5.64 -9.05
C ARG A 30 21.00 4.24 -9.36
N LYS A 31 20.12 3.25 -9.39
CA LYS A 31 20.45 1.84 -9.68
C LYS A 31 20.32 1.49 -11.17
N ASP A 32 19.94 2.44 -12.03
CA ASP A 32 19.62 2.25 -13.45
C ASP A 32 18.72 1.02 -13.68
N ILE A 33 17.64 0.90 -12.91
CA ILE A 33 16.72 -0.23 -12.99
C ILE A 33 15.81 -0.07 -14.20
N ARG A 34 15.80 -1.10 -15.05
CA ARG A 34 14.98 -1.15 -16.27
C ARG A 34 14.03 -2.34 -16.26
N VAL A 35 12.95 -2.23 -17.01
CA VAL A 35 12.03 -3.36 -17.18
C VAL A 35 12.74 -4.46 -17.98
N GLY A 36 12.74 -5.68 -17.45
CA GLY A 36 13.44 -6.83 -18.04
C GLY A 36 14.83 -7.11 -17.47
N ASP A 37 15.35 -6.23 -16.60
CA ASP A 37 16.69 -6.42 -16.02
C ASP A 37 16.79 -7.65 -15.11
N THR A 38 17.97 -8.25 -15.08
CA THR A 38 18.37 -9.13 -13.97
C THR A 38 18.79 -8.30 -12.78
N VAL A 39 18.17 -8.52 -11.63
CA VAL A 39 18.38 -7.79 -10.39
C VAL A 39 18.66 -8.69 -9.21
N ILE A 40 19.35 -8.12 -8.24
CA ILE A 40 19.60 -8.75 -6.96
C ILE A 40 18.53 -8.34 -5.99
N VAL A 41 17.86 -9.32 -5.40
CA VAL A 41 16.84 -9.10 -4.38
C VAL A 41 17.41 -9.52 -3.02
N ARG A 42 17.11 -8.73 -1.99
CA ARG A 42 17.44 -9.08 -0.61
C ARG A 42 16.18 -9.05 0.24
N ARG A 43 16.13 -9.99 1.18
CA ARG A 43 15.11 -10.06 2.23
C ARG A 43 15.83 -10.16 3.58
N ALA A 44 15.46 -9.33 4.54
CA ALA A 44 15.97 -9.41 5.90
C ALA A 44 14.87 -9.99 6.82
N GLY A 45 14.98 -11.26 7.20
CA GLY A 45 13.98 -11.93 8.04
C GLY A 45 12.57 -11.88 7.42
N ASP A 46 11.57 -11.45 8.20
CA ASP A 46 10.17 -11.32 7.75
C ASP A 46 9.82 -9.96 7.11
N VAL A 47 10.84 -9.15 6.77
CA VAL A 47 10.67 -7.81 6.18
C VAL A 47 10.38 -7.87 4.68
N ILE A 48 9.73 -6.82 4.16
CA ILE A 48 9.42 -6.61 2.74
C ILE A 48 10.70 -6.73 1.88
N PRO A 49 10.74 -7.61 0.86
CA PRO A 49 11.89 -7.74 -0.03
C PRO A 49 12.19 -6.45 -0.81
N GLU A 50 13.46 -6.19 -1.10
CA GLU A 50 13.90 -5.01 -1.86
C GLU A 50 14.91 -5.37 -2.96
N VAL A 51 14.95 -4.54 -4.01
CA VAL A 51 15.97 -4.65 -5.05
C VAL A 51 17.24 -3.91 -4.63
N VAL A 52 18.36 -4.63 -4.54
CA VAL A 52 19.66 -4.10 -4.12
C VAL A 52 20.40 -3.46 -5.29
N ARG A 53 20.55 -4.17 -6.42
CA ARG A 53 21.24 -3.69 -7.63
C ARG A 53 20.82 -4.47 -8.87
N VAL A 54 21.08 -3.91 -10.05
CA VAL A 54 21.00 -4.64 -11.33
C VAL A 54 22.27 -5.45 -11.58
N VAL A 55 22.19 -6.40 -12.51
CA VAL A 55 23.28 -7.22 -13.03
C VAL A 55 23.47 -6.84 -14.50
N PRO A 56 24.29 -5.83 -14.80
CA PRO A 56 24.42 -5.26 -16.15
C PRO A 56 24.82 -6.30 -17.20
N GLU A 57 25.59 -7.31 -16.82
CA GLU A 57 26.11 -8.35 -17.71
C GLU A 57 25.01 -9.26 -18.25
N LYS A 58 23.85 -9.30 -17.58
CA LYS A 58 22.68 -10.11 -17.96
C LYS A 58 21.52 -9.24 -18.46
N ARG A 59 21.78 -7.98 -18.82
CA ARG A 59 20.77 -7.05 -19.32
C ARG A 59 20.38 -7.43 -20.76
N PRO A 60 19.09 -7.71 -21.03
CA PRO A 60 18.63 -7.90 -22.39
C PRO A 60 18.81 -6.64 -23.25
N GLU A 61 18.92 -6.83 -24.56
CA GLU A 61 18.85 -5.74 -25.52
C GLU A 61 17.46 -5.06 -25.47
N ASN A 62 17.40 -3.76 -25.73
CA ASN A 62 16.17 -2.94 -25.74
C ASN A 62 15.45 -2.76 -24.38
N THR A 63 16.18 -2.82 -23.26
CA THR A 63 15.62 -2.48 -21.95
C THR A 63 15.36 -0.98 -21.79
N GLN A 64 14.17 -0.64 -21.30
CA GLN A 64 13.73 0.76 -21.13
C GLN A 64 13.83 1.21 -19.67
N ALA A 65 14.33 2.43 -19.48
CA ALA A 65 14.34 3.08 -18.18
C ALA A 65 12.91 3.25 -17.65
N TYR A 66 12.69 2.90 -16.38
CA TYR A 66 11.37 3.02 -15.78
C TYR A 66 11.16 4.42 -15.19
N LEU A 67 10.10 5.08 -15.62
CA LEU A 67 9.60 6.33 -15.06
C LEU A 67 8.25 6.08 -14.40
N LEU A 68 8.08 6.62 -13.19
CA LEU A 68 6.80 6.71 -12.54
C LEU A 68 5.85 7.54 -13.41
N PRO A 69 4.57 7.17 -13.48
CA PRO A 69 3.60 7.91 -14.29
C PRO A 69 3.33 9.29 -13.70
N ASP A 70 3.10 10.26 -14.57
CA ASP A 70 2.74 11.65 -14.19
C ASP A 70 1.30 11.79 -13.68
N LYS A 71 0.52 10.69 -13.75
CA LYS A 71 -0.84 10.59 -13.23
C LYS A 71 -1.00 9.38 -12.35
N CYS A 72 -1.85 9.52 -11.33
CA CYS A 72 -2.18 8.42 -10.44
C CYS A 72 -2.93 7.32 -11.22
N PRO A 73 -2.46 6.06 -11.17
CA PRO A 73 -3.10 4.96 -11.89
C PRO A 73 -4.50 4.62 -11.34
N ASP A 74 -4.79 4.98 -10.08
CA ASP A 74 -6.05 4.63 -9.42
C ASP A 74 -7.17 5.66 -9.62
N CYS A 75 -6.84 6.94 -9.85
CA CYS A 75 -7.85 8.01 -9.99
C CYS A 75 -7.59 9.00 -11.12
N GLY A 76 -6.47 8.91 -11.82
CA GLY A 76 -6.10 9.81 -12.92
C GLY A 76 -5.71 11.23 -12.50
N SER A 77 -5.74 11.57 -11.20
CA SER A 77 -5.28 12.87 -10.69
C SER A 77 -3.77 13.06 -10.92
N ASP A 78 -3.35 14.32 -10.95
CA ASP A 78 -1.94 14.67 -11.07
C ASP A 78 -1.14 14.17 -9.86
N VAL A 79 0.16 13.98 -10.08
CA VAL A 79 1.08 13.59 -9.03
C VAL A 79 2.07 14.72 -8.79
N THR A 80 2.38 14.96 -7.53
CA THR A 80 3.33 16.00 -7.14
C THR A 80 4.42 15.42 -6.27
N ARG A 81 5.63 15.95 -6.44
CA ARG A 81 6.75 15.69 -5.53
C ARG A 81 6.73 16.78 -4.48
N VAL A 82 6.56 16.40 -3.22
CA VAL A 82 6.65 17.35 -2.11
C VAL A 82 8.09 17.83 -2.00
N LYS A 83 8.27 19.14 -1.79
CA LYS A 83 9.60 19.73 -1.60
C LYS A 83 10.30 19.01 -0.44
N ASP A 84 11.56 18.62 -0.66
CA ASP A 84 12.39 17.87 0.29
C ASP A 84 12.00 16.40 0.55
N GLU A 85 11.02 15.84 -0.18
CA GLU A 85 10.72 14.41 -0.17
C GLU A 85 11.14 13.71 -1.49
N ALA A 86 11.65 12.48 -1.38
CA ALA A 86 11.91 11.62 -2.54
C ALA A 86 10.64 10.94 -3.08
N VAL A 87 9.53 11.04 -2.34
CA VAL A 87 8.28 10.34 -2.63
C VAL A 87 7.36 11.23 -3.47
N ILE A 88 6.75 10.61 -4.48
CA ILE A 88 5.70 11.23 -5.28
C ILE A 88 4.35 10.90 -4.66
N ARG A 89 3.47 11.90 -4.48
CA ARG A 89 2.13 11.74 -3.90
C ARG A 89 1.05 12.13 -4.91
N CYS A 90 -0.06 11.41 -4.87
CA CYS A 90 -1.25 11.72 -5.64
C CYS A 90 -1.97 12.93 -5.01
N THR A 91 -2.36 13.92 -5.83
CA THR A 91 -3.06 15.13 -5.36
C THR A 91 -4.56 14.93 -5.20
N GLY A 92 -5.10 13.78 -5.62
CA GLY A 92 -6.53 13.47 -5.57
C GLY A 92 -7.14 13.38 -4.16
N GLY A 93 -6.33 13.35 -3.10
CA GLY A 93 -6.82 13.33 -1.72
C GLY A 93 -7.87 12.24 -1.48
N LEU A 94 -8.97 12.60 -0.81
CA LEU A 94 -10.09 11.69 -0.54
C LEU A 94 -10.94 11.35 -1.78
N PHE A 95 -10.72 11.95 -2.94
CA PHE A 95 -11.35 11.47 -4.18
C PHE A 95 -10.67 10.17 -4.66
N CYS A 96 -9.37 10.01 -4.39
CA CYS A 96 -8.63 8.84 -4.81
C CYS A 96 -9.07 7.59 -4.01
N PRO A 97 -9.50 6.49 -4.67
CA PRO A 97 -9.94 5.29 -3.97
C PRO A 97 -8.82 4.66 -3.15
N ALA A 98 -7.57 4.68 -3.63
CA ALA A 98 -6.42 4.19 -2.87
C ALA A 98 -6.22 4.96 -1.56
N GLN A 99 -6.33 6.30 -1.59
CA GLN A 99 -6.21 7.12 -0.39
C GLN A 99 -7.39 6.92 0.55
N ARG A 100 -8.62 6.74 0.04
CA ARG A 100 -9.79 6.41 0.86
C ARG A 100 -9.63 5.05 1.56
N LYS A 101 -9.18 4.02 0.84
CA LYS A 101 -8.90 2.69 1.42
C LYS A 101 -7.89 2.81 2.56
N GLN A 102 -6.77 3.47 2.32
CA GLN A 102 -5.73 3.67 3.34
C GLN A 102 -6.23 4.53 4.52
N ALA A 103 -6.98 5.60 4.26
CA ALA A 103 -7.56 6.44 5.31
C ALA A 103 -8.54 5.65 6.19
N LEU A 104 -9.40 4.82 5.59
CA LEU A 104 -10.35 4.00 6.32
C LEU A 104 -9.66 2.87 7.10
N GLN A 105 -8.63 2.24 6.53
CA GLN A 105 -7.81 1.25 7.24
C GLN A 105 -7.10 1.87 8.45
N HIS A 106 -6.50 3.06 8.29
CA HIS A 106 -5.87 3.79 9.39
C HIS A 106 -6.89 4.17 10.46
N PHE A 107 -8.05 4.68 10.05
CA PHE A 107 -9.16 4.99 10.95
C PHE A 107 -9.60 3.78 11.79
N ALA A 108 -9.73 2.61 11.15
CA ALA A 108 -10.10 1.36 11.81
C ALA A 108 -9.00 0.76 12.70
N SER A 109 -7.76 1.23 12.57
CA SER A 109 -6.61 0.65 13.27
C SER A 109 -6.71 0.76 14.79
N ARG A 110 -6.03 -0.15 15.50
CA ARG A 110 -5.97 -0.17 16.97
C ARG A 110 -5.46 1.12 17.61
N ARG A 111 -4.67 1.91 16.88
CA ARG A 111 -4.11 3.19 17.35
C ARG A 111 -5.00 4.39 17.06
N ALA A 112 -6.14 4.17 16.39
CA ALA A 112 -7.13 5.18 16.06
C ALA A 112 -8.47 4.83 16.72
N MET A 113 -9.46 4.36 15.96
CA MET A 113 -10.81 4.06 16.48
C MET A 113 -10.99 2.61 16.94
N ASP A 114 -9.98 1.76 16.75
CA ASP A 114 -9.97 0.37 17.21
C ASP A 114 -11.23 -0.43 16.81
N ILE A 115 -11.53 -0.43 15.51
CA ILE A 115 -12.72 -1.08 14.97
C ILE A 115 -12.38 -2.53 14.64
N ASP A 116 -12.64 -3.41 15.60
CA ASP A 116 -12.42 -4.84 15.45
C ASP A 116 -13.22 -5.42 14.27
N GLY A 117 -12.51 -6.16 13.42
CA GLY A 117 -13.09 -6.86 12.28
C GLY A 117 -13.09 -6.05 10.97
N LEU A 118 -12.86 -4.73 10.99
CA LEU A 118 -12.79 -3.91 9.77
C LEU A 118 -11.39 -4.02 9.14
N GLY A 119 -11.11 -5.17 8.53
CA GLY A 119 -9.83 -5.47 7.88
C GLY A 119 -9.71 -4.97 6.44
N GLU A 120 -8.51 -5.10 5.87
CA GLU A 120 -8.14 -4.66 4.51
C GLU A 120 -9.17 -5.09 3.45
N LYS A 121 -9.54 -6.37 3.41
CA LYS A 121 -10.47 -6.91 2.41
C LYS A 121 -11.89 -6.33 2.51
N LEU A 122 -12.36 -6.04 3.73
CA LEU A 122 -13.68 -5.43 3.89
C LEU A 122 -13.64 -3.96 3.49
N VAL A 123 -12.57 -3.24 3.86
CA VAL A 123 -12.37 -1.86 3.40
C VAL A 123 -12.31 -1.78 1.87
N GLU A 124 -11.61 -2.70 1.22
CA GLU A 124 -11.60 -2.80 -0.24
C GLU A 124 -13.01 -2.96 -0.81
N GLN A 125 -13.77 -3.95 -0.31
CA GLN A 125 -15.15 -4.17 -0.76
C GLN A 125 -16.06 -2.95 -0.54
N LEU A 126 -15.93 -2.25 0.58
CA LEU A 126 -16.74 -1.06 0.87
C LEU A 126 -16.48 0.08 -0.11
N ILE A 127 -15.22 0.31 -0.45
CA ILE A 127 -14.84 1.37 -1.38
C ILE A 127 -15.14 0.96 -2.83
N ASP A 128 -14.86 -0.30 -3.19
CA ASP A 128 -15.03 -0.82 -4.55
C ASP A 128 -16.52 -0.98 -4.94
N ASN A 129 -17.40 -1.26 -3.97
CA ASN A 129 -18.86 -1.24 -4.16
C ASN A 129 -19.49 0.15 -3.96
N GLU A 130 -18.68 1.21 -3.82
CA GLU A 130 -19.11 2.60 -3.58
C GLU A 130 -20.04 2.80 -2.36
N LEU A 131 -20.05 1.86 -1.41
CA LEU A 131 -20.83 1.95 -0.18
C LEU A 131 -20.30 3.03 0.76
N VAL A 132 -19.02 3.38 0.63
CA VAL A 132 -18.32 4.35 1.48
C VAL A 132 -17.60 5.38 0.60
N LYS A 133 -17.99 6.65 0.72
CA LYS A 133 -17.35 7.77 0.03
C LYS A 133 -16.50 8.60 0.99
N ASN A 134 -16.97 8.75 2.21
CA ASN A 134 -16.27 9.39 3.31
C ASN A 134 -16.22 8.44 4.52
N ILE A 135 -15.39 8.77 5.52
CA ILE A 135 -15.22 7.91 6.70
C ILE A 135 -16.51 7.79 7.52
N ALA A 136 -17.37 8.80 7.54
CA ALA A 136 -18.61 8.79 8.34
C ALA A 136 -19.68 7.85 7.75
N ASP A 137 -19.64 7.58 6.44
CA ASP A 137 -20.61 6.72 5.76
C ASP A 137 -20.64 5.30 6.36
N ILE A 138 -19.53 4.82 6.93
CA ILE A 138 -19.45 3.49 7.55
C ILE A 138 -20.48 3.28 8.65
N TYR A 139 -20.88 4.36 9.35
CA TYR A 139 -21.87 4.31 10.43
C TYR A 139 -23.31 4.31 9.92
N SER A 140 -23.51 4.52 8.62
CA SER A 140 -24.83 4.58 7.98
C SER A 140 -25.15 3.31 7.16
N ILE A 141 -24.22 2.36 7.06
CA ILE A 141 -24.40 1.11 6.31
C ILE A 141 -25.40 0.20 7.05
N SER A 142 -26.39 -0.30 6.32
CA SER A 142 -27.43 -1.17 6.89
C SER A 142 -26.90 -2.58 7.19
N HIS A 143 -27.65 -3.31 8.03
CA HIS A 143 -27.33 -4.71 8.35
C HIS A 143 -27.31 -5.59 7.10
N GLU A 144 -28.27 -5.39 6.20
CA GLU A 144 -28.40 -6.13 4.95
C GLU A 144 -27.21 -5.87 4.02
N GLN A 145 -26.74 -4.62 3.95
CA GLN A 145 -25.56 -4.27 3.15
C GLN A 145 -24.31 -4.92 3.71
N TRP A 146 -24.11 -4.90 5.03
CA TRP A 146 -23.00 -5.62 5.67
C TRP A 146 -23.07 -7.12 5.46
N ALA A 147 -24.26 -7.72 5.57
CA ALA A 147 -24.48 -9.14 5.39
C ALA A 147 -24.34 -9.59 3.91
N GLY A 148 -24.48 -8.66 2.96
CA GLY A 148 -24.31 -8.89 1.53
C GLY A 148 -22.85 -8.89 1.06
N LEU A 149 -21.90 -8.46 1.90
CA LEU A 149 -20.47 -8.48 1.56
C LEU A 149 -19.90 -9.90 1.53
N GLU A 150 -18.86 -10.10 0.74
CA GLU A 150 -18.21 -11.40 0.59
C GLU A 150 -17.63 -11.86 1.93
N ARG A 151 -17.94 -13.09 2.33
CA ARG A 151 -17.54 -13.70 3.62
C ARG A 151 -18.13 -13.00 4.85
N MET A 152 -19.14 -12.16 4.68
CA MET A 152 -19.99 -11.67 5.75
C MET A 152 -21.28 -12.47 5.81
N GLY A 153 -21.78 -12.69 7.03
CA GLY A 153 -23.09 -13.28 7.28
C GLY A 153 -23.83 -12.44 8.32
N LYS A 154 -25.10 -12.74 8.56
CA LYS A 154 -25.98 -11.94 9.46
C LYS A 154 -25.36 -11.68 10.83
N LYS A 155 -24.74 -12.70 11.44
CA LYS A 155 -24.07 -12.59 12.74
C LYS A 155 -22.79 -11.73 12.68
N SER A 156 -22.01 -11.84 11.61
CA SER A 156 -20.82 -11.01 11.42
C SER A 156 -21.19 -9.55 11.18
N ALA A 157 -22.28 -9.29 10.45
CA ALA A 157 -22.83 -7.96 10.25
C ALA A 157 -23.30 -7.34 11.58
N GLU A 158 -24.01 -8.09 12.42
CA GLU A 158 -24.38 -7.63 13.78
C GLU A 158 -23.15 -7.28 14.63
N ASN A 159 -22.11 -8.13 14.59
CA ASN A 159 -20.87 -7.88 15.31
C ASN A 159 -20.17 -6.62 14.80
N MET A 160 -20.17 -6.38 13.48
CA MET A 160 -19.59 -5.19 12.87
C MET A 160 -20.32 -3.92 13.33
N ILE A 161 -21.65 -3.92 13.28
CA ILE A 161 -22.45 -2.77 13.75
C ILE A 161 -22.18 -2.51 15.24
N LYS A 162 -22.09 -3.55 16.08
CA LYS A 162 -21.73 -3.41 17.50
C LYS A 162 -20.33 -2.83 17.69
N ALA A 163 -19.35 -3.25 16.89
CA ALA A 163 -17.99 -2.72 16.94
C ALA A 163 -17.95 -1.23 16.54
N LEU A 164 -18.72 -0.85 15.52
CA LEU A 164 -18.88 0.54 15.09
C LEU A 164 -19.58 1.39 16.16
N GLU A 165 -20.63 0.90 16.80
CA GLU A 165 -21.27 1.65 17.90
C GLU A 165 -20.32 1.81 19.09
N LYS A 166 -19.54 0.78 19.43
CA LYS A 166 -18.52 0.85 20.48
C LYS A 166 -17.44 1.90 20.17
N SER A 167 -17.00 2.00 18.92
CA SER A 167 -15.95 2.95 18.55
C SER A 167 -16.37 4.42 18.70
N LYS A 168 -17.68 4.73 18.63
CA LYS A 168 -18.19 6.08 18.91
C LYS A 168 -17.90 6.55 20.33
N SER A 169 -17.84 5.63 21.30
CA SER A 169 -17.52 5.91 22.70
C SER A 169 -16.01 5.97 22.99
N THR A 170 -15.25 6.63 22.11
CA THR A 170 -13.81 6.80 22.28
C THR A 170 -13.47 8.09 23.06
N THR A 171 -12.23 8.20 23.54
CA THR A 171 -11.76 9.39 24.28
C THR A 171 -11.16 10.43 23.34
N LEU A 172 -11.28 11.71 23.69
CA LEU A 172 -10.72 12.83 22.93
C LEU A 172 -9.20 12.70 22.68
N ALA A 173 -8.48 11.90 23.48
CA ALA A 173 -7.05 11.64 23.36
C ALA A 173 -6.65 10.72 22.19
N LEU A 174 -7.60 9.99 21.57
CA LEU A 174 -7.36 9.20 20.34
C LEU A 174 -7.60 10.03 19.07
N VAL A 175 -8.35 11.14 19.19
CA VAL A 175 -8.65 12.09 18.10
C VAL A 175 -7.41 12.80 17.51
N PRO A 176 -6.31 13.08 18.23
CA PRO A 176 -5.10 13.66 17.63
C PRO A 176 -4.38 12.72 16.66
N THR A 177 -4.56 11.39 16.80
CA THR A 177 -4.00 10.39 15.86
C THR A 177 -4.86 10.25 14.60
N LEU A 178 -6.08 10.82 14.61
CA LEU A 178 -7.00 10.94 13.48
C LEU A 178 -6.62 12.09 12.52
N CYS A 179 -5.33 12.41 12.36
CA CYS A 179 -4.86 13.29 11.29
C CYS A 179 -5.07 12.63 9.91
N VAL A 180 -6.34 12.52 9.52
CA VAL A 180 -6.82 12.18 8.20
C VAL A 180 -6.39 13.33 7.28
N GLY A 181 -5.18 13.22 6.72
CA GLY A 181 -4.71 14.13 5.67
C GLY A 181 -3.50 15.02 5.98
N MET A 182 -2.75 14.82 7.07
CA MET A 182 -1.46 15.52 7.23
C MET A 182 -0.27 14.62 6.81
N PRO A 183 0.72 15.14 6.06
CA PRO A 183 1.77 14.37 5.38
C PRO A 183 2.86 13.73 6.28
N VAL A 184 2.73 13.80 7.61
CA VAL A 184 3.83 13.50 8.53
C VAL A 184 3.44 12.42 9.54
N CYS A 185 3.62 11.16 9.16
CA CYS A 185 3.73 10.06 10.12
C CYS A 185 4.66 8.98 9.57
N THR A 186 5.96 9.29 9.48
CA THR A 186 7.00 8.31 9.14
C THR A 186 8.16 8.41 10.11
N ALA A 187 8.32 7.41 10.97
CA ALA A 187 9.63 7.02 11.49
C ALA A 187 9.53 5.63 12.14
N LEU A 188 10.07 4.60 11.47
CA LEU A 188 10.71 3.45 12.14
C LEU A 188 11.63 2.75 11.12
N ARG A 189 12.93 3.04 11.26
CA ARG A 189 14.04 2.36 10.58
C ARG A 189 14.37 1.05 11.31
N CYS A 190 14.88 0.05 10.59
CA CYS A 190 15.84 -0.90 11.17
C CYS A 190 16.77 -1.48 10.09
N GLY A 191 18.08 -1.52 10.38
CA GLY A 191 19.13 -2.15 9.58
C GLY A 191 19.07 -3.68 9.65
N THR A 192 20.00 -4.50 9.14
CA THR A 192 21.38 -4.37 8.65
C THR A 192 21.70 -5.65 7.85
N GLN A 193 22.60 -5.56 6.86
CA GLN A 193 23.51 -6.57 6.26
C GLN A 193 23.03 -8.06 6.16
N SER A 194 22.94 -8.67 4.98
CA SER A 194 24.09 -9.34 4.32
C SER A 194 23.68 -10.06 3.00
N VAL A 195 24.70 -10.29 2.16
CA VAL A 195 24.92 -11.10 0.93
C VAL A 195 23.86 -11.14 -0.24
N PRO A 196 24.25 -10.82 -1.49
CA PRO A 196 23.36 -10.75 -2.67
C PRO A 196 23.33 -11.98 -3.61
N GLU A 197 22.16 -12.34 -4.17
CA GLU A 197 21.95 -13.28 -5.31
C GLU A 197 21.18 -12.63 -6.50
N CYS A 198 21.53 -12.99 -7.74
CA CYS A 198 21.17 -12.32 -9.02
C CYS A 198 20.01 -12.97 -9.84
N ILE A 199 18.88 -12.29 -10.12
CA ILE A 199 17.63 -12.85 -10.73
C ILE A 199 16.83 -11.87 -11.65
N PRO A 200 16.24 -12.28 -12.80
CA PRO A 200 15.41 -11.45 -13.73
C PRO A 200 14.12 -10.81 -13.16
N LEU A 201 13.82 -9.55 -13.55
CA LEU A 201 12.57 -8.80 -13.36
C LEU A 201 11.63 -8.93 -14.57
N PRO A 202 10.47 -9.60 -14.47
CA PRO A 202 9.36 -9.43 -15.37
C PRO A 202 8.34 -8.43 -14.78
N ARG A 203 8.32 -7.24 -15.38
CA ARG A 203 7.31 -6.16 -15.25
C ARG A 203 7.36 -5.35 -13.93
N VAL A 204 7.46 -4.03 -14.05
CA VAL A 204 7.30 -3.11 -12.91
C VAL A 204 5.86 -2.64 -12.89
N GLY A 205 5.21 -2.75 -11.73
CA GLY A 205 3.86 -2.25 -11.51
C GLY A 205 3.82 -1.32 -10.31
N THR A 206 3.12 -0.21 -10.41
CA THR A 206 2.74 0.59 -9.25
C THR A 206 1.64 -0.15 -8.50
N ARG A 207 1.82 -0.46 -7.21
CA ARG A 207 0.68 -0.78 -6.35
C ARG A 207 -0.05 0.53 -6.04
N GLY A 208 -1.36 0.53 -6.28
CA GLY A 208 -2.32 1.43 -5.63
C GLY A 208 -2.47 1.06 -4.16
#